data_AF-A0A5M7C8P2-F1
#
_entry.id   AF-A0A5M7C8P2-F1
#
_cell.length_a   1.000
_cell.length_b   1.000
_cell.length_c   1.000
_cell.angle_alpha   90.00
_cell.angle_beta   90.00
_cell.angle_gamma   90.00
#
_symmetry.space_group_name_H-M   'P 1'
#
loop_
_entity.id
_entity.type
_entity.pdbx_description
1 polymer ?
#
loop_
_entity_poly.entity_id
_entity_poly.type
_entity_poly.pdbx_seq_one_letter_code
_entity_poly.pdbx_strand_id
1 'polypeptide(L)' 'MTVYPFHWVPAGGARHASTDARPDGALAYPSGTGVRTLCGAELVADNSEVAWLWGTCTDCNAAARRMADDAR' A
#
# COMPACT_ATOMS: atom_id res chain seq x y z
N MET A 1 -15.01 -13.17 2.23
CA MET A 1 -14.32 -11.93 1.81
C MET A 1 -12.95 -11.97 2.46
N THR A 2 -11.91 -12.33 1.73
CA THR A 2 -10.56 -12.45 2.29
C THR A 2 -10.03 -11.06 2.60
N VAL A 3 -9.74 -10.80 3.87
CA VAL A 3 -9.11 -9.56 4.32
C VAL A 3 -7.61 -9.78 4.28
N TYR A 4 -6.92 -9.10 3.37
CA TYR A 4 -5.46 -9.16 3.33
C TYR A 4 -4.87 -8.30 4.46
N PRO A 5 -3.78 -8.74 5.10
CA PRO A 5 -3.12 -8.00 6.17
C PRO A 5 -2.29 -6.79 5.68
N PHE A 6 -2.57 -6.30 4.46
CA PHE A 6 -1.88 -5.16 3.85
C PHE A 6 -2.83 -4.36 2.97
N HIS A 7 -2.43 -3.13 2.69
CA HIS A 7 -3.15 -2.17 1.86
C HIS A 7 -2.24 -1.60 0.78
N TRP A 8 -2.75 -1.47 -0.44
CA TRP A 8 -2.06 -0.77 -1.51
C TRP A 8 -2.15 0.74 -1.31
N VAL A 9 -1.04 1.43 -1.54
CA VAL A 9 -0.89 2.87 -1.38
C VAL A 9 0.05 3.42 -2.48
N PRO A 10 -0.44 4.27 -3.39
CA PRO A 10 0.45 5.01 -4.26
C PRO A 10 1.22 6.05 -3.44
N ALA A 11 2.53 6.11 -3.63
CA ALA A 11 3.43 7.04 -2.95
C ALA A 11 4.77 7.09 -3.70
N GLY A 12 5.44 8.24 -3.73
CA GLY A 12 6.80 8.32 -4.28
C GLY A 12 6.96 7.87 -5.75
N GLY A 13 5.91 8.00 -6.58
CA GLY A 13 5.96 7.63 -7.99
C GLY A 13 5.74 6.13 -8.29
N ALA A 14 5.40 5.32 -7.27
CA ALA A 14 5.04 3.91 -7.45
C ALA A 14 3.87 3.52 -6.54
N ARG A 15 3.30 2.34 -6.80
CA ARG A 15 2.29 1.74 -5.92
C ARG A 15 2.95 0.78 -4.96
N HIS A 16 2.94 1.14 -3.68
CA HIS A 16 3.51 0.38 -2.58
C HIS A 16 2.43 -0.38 -1.82
N ALA A 17 2.86 -1.29 -0.96
CA ALA A 17 1.99 -1.95 0.01
C ALA A 17 2.44 -1.57 1.42
N SER A 18 1.50 -1.42 2.36
CA SER A 18 1.76 -1.15 3.76
C SER A 18 0.85 -1.98 4.66
N THR A 19 1.34 -2.33 5.84
CA THR A 19 0.56 -2.95 6.93
C THR A 19 0.03 -1.92 7.92
N ASP A 20 0.36 -0.64 7.74
CA ASP A 20 -0.06 0.40 8.66
C ASP A 20 -1.59 0.49 8.67
N ALA A 21 -2.17 0.82 9.83
CA ALA A 21 -3.60 1.02 9.93
C ALA A 21 -4.05 2.18 9.04
N ARG A 22 -5.19 2.02 8.36
CA ARG A 22 -5.87 3.14 7.70
C ARG A 22 -6.80 3.83 8.70
N PRO A 23 -7.11 5.12 8.50
CA PRO A 23 -8.18 5.77 9.27
C PRO A 23 -9.49 5.00 9.17
N ASP A 24 -10.29 5.01 10.24
CA ASP A 24 -11.55 4.28 10.30
C ASP A 24 -12.49 4.67 9.17
N GLY A 25 -13.09 3.65 8.52
CA GLY A 25 -13.98 3.83 7.37
C GLY A 25 -13.29 4.18 6.05
N ALA A 26 -11.97 4.36 6.03
CA ALA A 26 -11.24 4.71 4.82
C ALA A 26 -10.99 3.50 3.90
N LEU A 27 -11.32 3.66 2.61
CA LEU A 27 -11.07 2.65 1.57
C LEU A 27 -9.65 2.73 0.96
N ALA A 28 -8.88 3.77 1.32
CA ALA A 28 -7.48 4.00 0.94
C ALA A 28 -6.84 4.94 1.97
N TYR A 29 -5.51 5.06 2.00
CA TYR A 29 -4.87 6.12 2.78
C TYR A 29 -5.19 7.48 2.13
N PRO A 30 -5.68 8.48 2.88
CA PRO A 30 -5.84 9.83 2.35
C PRO A 30 -4.51 10.42 1.86
N SER A 31 -4.53 11.26 0.82
CA SER A 31 -3.34 11.99 0.40
C SER A 31 -2.75 12.79 1.55
N GLY A 32 -1.42 12.78 1.68
CA GLY A 32 -0.72 13.42 2.81
C GLY A 32 -0.50 12.50 4.01
N THR A 33 -1.05 11.28 4.02
CA THR A 33 -0.82 10.32 5.11
C THR A 33 0.60 9.74 5.02
N GLY A 34 1.38 9.86 6.09
CA GLY A 34 2.66 9.14 6.20
C GLY A 34 2.44 7.65 6.38
N VAL A 35 3.16 6.83 5.60
CA VAL A 35 3.08 5.37 5.64
C VAL A 35 4.47 4.75 5.59
N ARG A 36 4.65 3.66 6.34
CA ARG A 36 5.80 2.77 6.20
C ARG A 36 5.43 1.64 5.26
N THR A 37 6.19 1.51 4.18
CA THR A 37 5.94 0.52 3.12
C THR A 37 6.63 -0.81 3.41
N LEU A 38 6.16 -1.88 2.77
CA LEU A 38 6.76 -3.21 2.87
C LEU A 38 8.18 -3.28 2.27
N CYS A 39 8.54 -2.36 1.37
CA CYS A 39 9.92 -2.23 0.89
C CYS A 39 10.82 -1.41 1.84
N GLY A 40 10.33 -1.05 3.03
CA GLY A 40 11.10 -0.36 4.05
C GLY A 40 11.17 1.17 3.91
N ALA A 41 10.56 1.73 2.86
CA ALA A 41 10.52 3.18 2.67
C ALA A 41 9.42 3.83 3.52
N GLU A 42 9.71 5.00 4.09
CA GLU A 42 8.72 5.90 4.70
C GLU A 42 8.34 6.97 3.67
N LEU A 43 7.07 6.97 3.25
CA LEU A 43 6.58 7.82 2.17
C LEU A 43 5.26 8.50 2.55
N VAL A 44 4.89 9.51 1.79
CA VAL A 44 3.60 10.19 1.92
C VAL A 44 2.66 9.66 0.83
N ALA A 45 1.48 9.22 1.24
CA ALA A 45 0.44 8.71 0.35
C ALA A 45 -0.01 9.79 -0.65
N ASP A 46 -0.17 9.37 -1.90
CA ASP A 46 -0.81 10.13 -2.98
C ASP A 46 -2.02 9.33 -3.46
N ASN A 47 -3.21 9.73 -3.03
CA ASN A 47 -4.46 9.09 -3.41
C ASN A 47 -5.15 9.79 -4.60
N SER A 48 -4.39 10.51 -5.44
CA SER A 48 -4.93 11.06 -6.69
C SER A 48 -5.22 9.96 -7.71
N GLU A 49 -6.14 10.22 -8.63
CA GLU A 49 -6.49 9.27 -9.70
C GLU A 49 -5.27 8.91 -10.57
N VAL A 50 -4.37 9.87 -10.81
CA VAL A 50 -3.15 9.66 -11.59
C VAL A 50 -2.16 8.76 -10.85
N ALA A 51 -2.02 8.91 -9.54
CA ALA A 51 -1.09 8.09 -8.76
C ALA A 51 -1.47 6.61 -8.77
N TRP A 52 -2.76 6.30 -8.86
CA TRP A 52 -3.25 4.93 -9.06
C TRP A 52 -2.91 4.32 -10.42
N LEU A 53 -2.40 5.09 -11.38
CA LEU A 53 -1.89 4.58 -12.65
C LEU A 53 -0.41 4.21 -12.59
N TRP A 54 0.30 4.56 -11.51
CA TRP A 54 1.70 4.21 -11.36
C TRP A 54 1.92 2.71 -11.27
N GLY A 55 3.10 2.30 -11.74
CA GLY A 55 3.57 0.93 -11.67
C GLY A 55 3.74 0.46 -10.22
N THR A 56 3.58 -0.84 -10.01
CA THR A 56 3.74 -1.45 -8.68
C THR A 56 5.22 -1.58 -8.31
N CYS A 57 5.57 -1.18 -7.10
CA CYS A 57 6.89 -1.46 -6.54
C CYS A 57 7.11 -2.99 -6.47
N THR A 58 8.17 -3.48 -7.11
CA THR A 58 8.46 -4.92 -7.24
C THR A 58 8.63 -5.60 -5.89
N ASP A 59 9.29 -4.93 -4.94
CA ASP A 59 9.58 -5.46 -3.62
C ASP A 59 8.30 -5.55 -2.76
N CYS A 60 7.47 -4.51 -2.83
CA CYS A 60 6.15 -4.52 -2.20
C CYS A 60 5.25 -5.62 -2.79
N ASN A 61 5.29 -5.83 -4.11
CA ASN A 61 4.54 -6.89 -4.76
C ASN A 61 4.98 -8.28 -4.31
N ALA A 62 6.28 -8.53 -4.23
CA ALA A 62 6.79 -9.81 -3.75
C ALA A 62 6.40 -10.05 -2.28
N ALA A 63 6.49 -9.04 -1.41
CA ALA A 63 6.09 -9.13 -0.02
C ALA A 63 4.57 -9.36 0.16
N ALA A 64 3.75 -8.58 -0.56
CA ALA A 64 2.30 -8.71 -0.55
C ALA A 64 1.83 -10.12 -0.98
N ARG A 65 2.48 -10.70 -2.00
CA ARG A 65 2.18 -12.08 -2.44
C ARG A 65 2.50 -13.11 -1.36
N ARG A 66 3.66 -13.01 -0.70
CA ARG A 66 3.99 -13.90 0.43
C ARG A 66 2.95 -13.81 1.55
N MET A 67 2.56 -12.59 1.93
CA MET A 67 1.53 -12.40 2.95
C MET A 67 0.15 -12.95 2.54
N ALA A 68 -0.21 -12.84 1.27
CA ALA A 68 -1.45 -13.40 0.74
C ALA A 68 -1.46 -14.93 0.75
N ASP A 69 -0.32 -15.55 0.43
CA ASP A 69 -0.15 -17.01 0.47
C ASP A 69 -0.19 -17.52 1.91
N ASP A 70 0.40 -16.80 2.87
CA ASP A 70 0.40 -17.15 4.29
C ASP A 70 -0.98 -16.95 4.97
N ALA A 71 -1.84 -16.11 4.40
CA ALA A 71 -3.19 -15.82 4.91
C ALA A 71 -4.27 -16.80 4.43
N ARG A 72 -3.90 -17.80 3.63
CA ARG A 72 -4.79 -18.82 3.06
C ARG A 72 -5.02 -19.98 4.02
#